data_AF-A0A348URL9-F1
#
_entry.id   AF-A0A348URL9-F1
#
_cell.length_a   1.000
_cell.length_b   1.000
_cell.length_c   1.000
_cell.angle_alpha   90.00
_cell.angle_beta   90.00
_cell.angle_gamma   90.00
#
_symmetry.space_group_name_H-M   'P 1'
#
loop_
_entity.id
_entity.type
_entity.pdbx_description
1 polymer ?
#
loop_
_entity_poly.entity_id
_entity_poly.type
_entity_poly.pdbx_seq_one_letter_code
_entity_poly.pdbx_strand_id
1 'polypeptide(L)'
;MEDKTAHLEIEDFLMAEGFVSSEEMAEARGIRKTHIEQSKKQLGFILLGQKKITQEQLKKLLFLQEMQWQMGKRAVEKGMLSQEQLEEGQRQVKQSGHSLSRFLVKKGYLSDMDRKKLVYEQLDTLFLVKLAVKHRLIQEGDLESVLKLKHYKKSTCEILYEQNRVTLSELNLAFRRFSRDLKLGQILLQQALIHEADLEKALALQSAAHKALGKILLENKWVALDQLYFALSIQYNTPFQKLDGYIYYEKQKIELRSIIGQRYACEHQILPLFWNGDNLTLAVSNPARIWSMQDLKSRHPSIQMTCVL
;
A
#
# COMPACT_ATOMS: atom_id res chain seq x y z
N MET A 1 -0.83 29.24 4.36
CA MET A 1 -1.16 28.94 5.76
C MET A 1 -0.75 27.50 6.00
N GLU A 2 0.46 27.33 6.51
CA GLU A 2 0.95 26.02 6.95
C GLU A 2 0.17 25.63 8.21
N ASP A 3 -0.46 24.47 8.14
CA ASP A 3 -1.20 23.86 9.23
C ASP A 3 -0.22 23.61 10.39
N LYS A 4 -0.26 24.50 11.37
CA LYS A 4 0.59 24.44 12.56
C LYS A 4 0.12 23.26 13.40
N THR A 5 1.03 22.30 13.58
CA THR A 5 1.01 21.28 14.64
C THR A 5 -0.20 20.35 14.64
N ALA A 6 -0.32 19.50 13.62
CA ALA A 6 -0.73 18.11 13.87
C ALA A 6 0.49 17.34 14.41
N HIS A 7 1.05 17.78 15.55
CA HIS A 7 1.83 16.87 16.37
C HIS A 7 0.83 15.79 16.77
N LEU A 8 0.97 14.59 16.19
CA LEU A 8 0.05 13.50 16.47
C LEU A 8 0.20 13.20 17.96
N GLU A 9 -0.78 13.60 18.76
CA GLU A 9 -0.74 13.53 20.23
C GLU A 9 -0.43 12.11 20.70
N ILE A 10 -0.77 11.10 19.87
CA ILE A 10 -0.42 9.71 20.07
C ILE A 10 1.09 9.45 20.06
N GLU A 11 1.86 10.05 19.16
CA GLU A 11 3.31 9.86 19.08
C GLU A 11 3.99 10.45 20.32
N ASP A 12 3.55 11.63 20.75
CA ASP A 12 4.07 12.28 21.96
C ASP A 12 3.73 11.47 23.21
N PHE A 13 2.53 10.88 23.27
CA PHE A 13 2.14 9.97 24.34
C PHE A 13 2.98 8.69 24.38
N LEU A 14 3.24 8.06 23.22
CA LEU A 14 4.09 6.86 23.14
C LEU A 14 5.50 7.13 23.69
N MET A 15 6.04 8.32 23.48
CA MET A 15 7.33 8.73 24.05
C MET A 15 7.22 9.05 25.54
N ALA A 16 6.17 9.74 25.97
CA ALA A 16 5.98 10.14 27.38
C ALA A 16 5.82 8.94 28.32
N GLU A 17 5.13 7.88 27.87
CA GLU A 17 4.98 6.63 28.62
C GLU A 17 6.21 5.71 28.52
N GLY A 18 7.22 6.09 27.72
CA GLY A 18 8.43 5.30 27.54
C GLY A 18 8.27 4.04 26.69
N PHE A 19 7.17 3.90 25.93
CA PHE A 19 6.99 2.80 24.98
C PHE A 19 7.95 2.88 23.81
N VAL A 20 8.30 4.11 23.39
CA VAL A 20 9.20 4.37 22.26
C VAL A 20 10.18 5.49 22.66
N SER A 21 11.46 5.30 22.39
CA SER A 21 12.47 6.33 22.61
C SER A 21 12.40 7.46 21.58
N SER A 22 12.93 8.63 21.93
CA SER A 22 13.04 9.76 20.99
C SER A 22 13.83 9.42 19.72
N GLU A 23 14.82 8.55 19.82
CA GLU A 23 15.63 8.07 18.68
C GLU A 23 14.80 7.20 17.74
N GLU A 24 14.07 6.22 18.29
CA GLU A 24 13.19 5.33 17.51
C GLU A 24 12.07 6.10 16.83
N MET A 25 11.48 7.08 17.52
CA MET A 25 10.45 7.95 16.94
C MET A 25 11.02 8.81 15.80
N ALA A 26 12.21 9.38 15.98
CA ALA A 26 12.87 10.16 14.94
C ALA A 26 13.22 9.30 13.72
N GLU A 27 13.68 8.06 13.93
CA GLU A 27 13.94 7.09 12.86
C GLU A 27 12.66 6.79 12.07
N ALA A 28 11.56 6.44 12.74
CA ALA A 28 10.28 6.13 12.11
C ALA A 28 9.71 7.32 11.32
N ARG A 29 9.78 8.54 11.88
CA ARG A 29 9.40 9.78 11.18
C ARG A 29 10.29 10.02 9.96
N GLY A 30 11.59 9.78 10.06
CA GLY A 30 12.55 9.89 8.97
C GLY A 30 12.25 8.93 7.82
N ILE A 31 11.93 7.67 8.13
CA ILE A 31 11.51 6.66 7.15
C ILE A 31 10.22 7.11 6.46
N ARG A 32 9.20 7.51 7.22
CA ARG A 32 7.91 7.98 6.69
C ARG A 32 8.11 9.15 5.72
N LYS A 33 8.85 10.17 6.15
CA LYS A 33 9.15 11.36 5.33
C LYS A 33 9.86 10.97 4.04
N THR A 34 10.90 10.15 4.14
CA THR A 34 11.67 9.68 2.98
C THR A 34 10.78 8.93 1.98
N HIS A 35 9.94 8.03 2.46
CA HIS A 35 9.03 7.27 1.59
C HIS A 35 7.94 8.15 0.96
N ILE A 36 7.41 9.15 1.66
CA ILE A 36 6.48 10.15 1.09
C ILE A 36 7.16 10.98 -0.01
N GLU A 37 8.42 11.37 0.18
CA GLU A 37 9.17 12.10 -0.85
C GLU A 37 9.46 11.20 -2.07
N GLN A 38 9.76 9.93 -1.84
CA GLN A 38 9.97 8.96 -2.90
C GLN A 38 8.70 8.61 -3.66
N SER A 39 7.54 8.50 -3.00
CA SER A 39 6.25 8.18 -3.63
C SER A 39 5.81 9.25 -4.65
N LYS A 40 6.24 10.51 -4.44
CA LYS A 40 6.01 11.62 -5.36
C LYS A 40 6.88 11.57 -6.62
N LYS A 41 7.97 10.80 -6.62
CA LYS A 41 8.88 10.66 -7.77
C LYS A 41 8.27 9.76 -8.84
N GLN A 42 8.79 9.86 -10.06
CA GLN A 42 8.43 8.96 -11.15
C GLN A 42 8.96 7.55 -10.89
N LEU A 43 8.24 6.52 -11.35
CA LEU A 43 8.64 5.11 -11.20
C LEU A 43 10.11 4.85 -11.62
N GLY A 44 10.56 5.45 -12.73
CA GLY A 44 11.95 5.33 -13.19
C GLY A 44 12.98 5.92 -12.22
N PHE A 45 12.66 7.01 -11.52
CA PHE A 45 13.54 7.58 -10.50
C PHE A 45 13.48 6.81 -9.18
N ILE A 46 12.33 6.19 -8.86
CA ILE A 46 12.22 5.29 -7.71
C ILE A 46 13.16 4.09 -7.91
N LEU A 47 13.14 3.48 -9.10
CA LEU A 47 14.05 2.39 -9.47
C LEU A 47 15.53 2.77 -9.35
N LEU A 48 15.89 3.99 -9.78
CA LEU A 48 17.25 4.52 -9.60
C LEU A 48 17.59 4.71 -8.12
N GLY A 49 16.68 5.28 -7.33
CA GLY A 49 16.87 5.54 -5.90
C GLY A 49 17.07 4.25 -5.09
N GLN A 50 16.34 3.18 -5.45
CA GLN A 50 16.50 1.85 -4.87
C GLN A 50 17.69 1.06 -5.44
N LYS A 51 18.49 1.68 -6.33
CA LYS A 51 19.63 1.05 -7.04
C LYS A 51 19.25 -0.23 -7.80
N LYS A 52 17.98 -0.37 -8.21
CA LYS A 52 17.48 -1.51 -8.99
C LYS A 52 17.87 -1.41 -10.47
N ILE A 53 18.02 -0.19 -10.96
CA ILE A 53 18.59 0.09 -12.29
C ILE A 53 19.65 1.18 -12.17
N THR A 54 20.55 1.25 -13.14
CA THR A 54 21.49 2.37 -13.32
C THR A 54 20.93 3.44 -14.25
N GLN A 55 21.53 4.63 -14.23
CA GLN A 55 21.16 5.71 -15.15
C GLN A 55 21.33 5.27 -16.62
N GLU A 56 22.36 4.49 -16.92
CA GLU A 56 22.60 3.97 -18.27
C GLU A 56 21.55 2.94 -18.68
N GLN A 57 21.14 2.05 -17.77
CA GLN A 57 20.03 1.12 -18.04
C GLN A 57 18.71 1.85 -18.27
N LEU A 58 18.41 2.87 -17.47
CA LEU A 58 17.21 3.69 -17.66
C LEU A 58 17.23 4.43 -19.00
N LYS A 59 18.36 5.04 -19.37
CA LYS A 59 18.52 5.66 -20.70
C LYS A 59 18.29 4.63 -21.81
N LYS A 60 18.92 3.46 -21.74
CA LYS A 60 18.73 2.38 -22.73
C LYS A 60 17.26 2.00 -22.87
N LEU A 61 16.53 1.84 -21.77
CA LEU A 61 15.08 1.57 -21.80
C LEU A 61 14.31 2.67 -22.53
N LEU A 62 14.58 3.94 -22.22
CA LEU A 62 13.91 5.07 -22.87
C LEU A 62 14.20 5.12 -24.38
N PHE A 63 15.38 4.67 -24.82
CA PHE A 63 15.76 4.61 -26.24
C PHE A 63 15.21 3.38 -26.99
N LEU A 64 14.59 2.41 -26.31
CA LEU A 64 13.97 1.27 -26.97
C LEU A 64 12.86 1.72 -27.92
N GLN A 65 12.72 1.00 -29.04
CA GLN A 65 11.77 1.33 -30.10
C GLN A 65 10.34 1.36 -29.56
N GLU A 66 9.99 0.42 -28.69
CA GLU A 66 8.68 0.33 -28.06
C GLU A 66 8.37 1.55 -27.18
N MET A 67 9.34 2.04 -26.41
CA MET A 67 9.17 3.26 -25.62
C MET A 67 9.02 4.48 -26.51
N GLN A 68 9.88 4.62 -27.52
CA GLN A 68 9.84 5.74 -28.46
C GLN A 68 8.48 5.81 -29.19
N TRP A 69 7.89 4.66 -29.56
CA TRP A 69 6.55 4.61 -30.15
C TRP A 69 5.46 5.06 -29.18
N GLN A 70 5.48 4.60 -27.93
CA GLN A 70 4.52 5.06 -26.92
C GLN A 70 4.65 6.57 -26.66
N MET A 71 5.87 7.12 -26.69
CA MET A 71 6.08 8.57 -26.60
C MET A 71 5.43 9.30 -27.77
N GLY A 72 5.66 8.83 -28.99
CA GLY A 72 5.10 9.43 -30.20
C GLY A 72 3.58 9.41 -30.21
N LYS A 73 2.95 8.28 -29.84
CA LYS A 73 1.50 8.18 -29.72
C LYS A 73 0.94 9.19 -28.71
N ARG A 74 1.57 9.29 -27.54
CA ARG A 74 1.17 10.25 -26.49
C ARG A 74 1.35 11.70 -26.92
N ALA A 75 2.34 11.99 -27.77
CA ALA A 75 2.53 13.32 -28.34
C ALA A 75 1.40 13.69 -29.31
N VAL A 76 0.93 12.74 -30.14
CA VAL A 76 -0.23 12.93 -31.01
C VAL A 76 -1.51 13.16 -30.19
N GLU A 77 -1.75 12.34 -29.17
CA GLU A 77 -2.89 12.50 -28.25
C GLU A 77 -2.94 13.87 -27.58
N LYS A 78 -1.78 14.49 -27.37
CA LYS A 78 -1.65 15.84 -26.79
C LYS A 78 -1.69 16.97 -27.80
N GLY A 79 -1.87 16.67 -29.09
CA GLY A 79 -1.84 17.65 -30.17
C GLY A 79 -0.45 18.27 -30.41
N MET A 80 0.62 17.65 -29.88
CA MET A 80 2.00 18.10 -30.09
C MET A 80 2.55 17.66 -31.45
N LEU A 81 1.98 16.60 -32.03
CA LEU A 81 2.33 16.05 -33.33
C LEU A 81 1.06 15.69 -34.11
N SER A 82 1.10 15.78 -35.43
CA SER A 82 0.10 15.14 -36.27
C SER A 82 0.40 13.64 -36.42
N GLN A 83 -0.64 12.87 -36.74
CA GLN A 83 -0.50 11.45 -37.04
C GLN A 83 0.46 11.21 -38.23
N GLU A 84 0.40 12.07 -39.24
CA GLU A 84 1.29 12.02 -40.41
C GLU A 84 2.76 12.25 -40.05
N GLN A 85 3.05 13.23 -39.18
CA GLN A 85 4.40 13.53 -38.70
C GLN A 85 4.99 12.36 -37.90
N LEU A 86 4.15 11.69 -37.10
CA LEU A 86 4.56 10.50 -36.37
C LEU A 86 4.89 9.36 -37.32
N GLU A 87 4.05 9.09 -38.32
CA GLU A 87 4.25 8.03 -39.31
C GLU A 87 5.48 8.26 -40.20
N GLU A 88 5.76 9.50 -40.59
CA GLU A 88 7.00 9.88 -41.27
C GLU A 88 8.22 9.54 -40.39
N GLY A 89 8.19 9.97 -39.13
CA GLY A 89 9.27 9.69 -38.19
C GLY A 89 9.50 8.20 -37.97
N GLN A 90 8.44 7.40 -37.88
CA GLN A 90 8.54 5.96 -37.71
C GLN A 90 9.17 5.26 -38.93
N ARG A 91 8.82 5.69 -40.15
CA ARG A 91 9.42 5.13 -41.39
C ARG A 91 10.93 5.41 -41.46
N GLN A 92 11.32 6.64 -41.15
CA GLN A 92 12.72 7.07 -41.20
C GLN A 92 13.60 6.40 -40.14
N VAL A 93 13.07 6.19 -38.93
CA VAL A 93 13.77 5.49 -37.85
C VAL A 93 14.02 4.02 -38.19
N LYS A 94 13.08 3.34 -38.86
CA LYS A 94 13.28 1.96 -39.32
C LYS A 94 14.44 1.84 -40.32
N GLN A 95 14.71 2.89 -41.10
CA GLN A 95 15.76 2.89 -42.13
C GLN A 95 17.13 3.33 -41.59
N SER A 96 17.15 4.21 -40.59
CA SER A 96 18.39 4.86 -40.10
C SER A 96 18.87 4.40 -38.73
N GLY A 97 18.04 3.67 -37.95
CA GLY A 97 18.37 3.22 -36.60
C GLY A 97 18.48 4.33 -35.55
N HIS A 98 18.14 5.57 -35.89
CA HIS A 98 18.18 6.72 -34.97
C HIS A 98 16.98 6.77 -34.02
N SER A 99 17.11 7.51 -32.90
CA SER A 99 16.01 7.73 -31.95
C SER A 99 14.90 8.61 -32.54
N LEU A 100 13.65 8.13 -32.54
CA LEU A 100 12.46 8.87 -33.02
C LEU A 100 12.35 10.27 -32.42
N SER A 101 12.51 10.37 -31.10
CA SER A 101 12.49 11.65 -30.39
C SER A 101 13.54 12.66 -30.85
N ARG A 102 14.74 12.21 -31.26
CA ARG A 102 15.77 13.12 -31.81
C ARG A 102 15.44 13.54 -33.24
N PHE A 103 14.89 12.62 -34.04
CA PHE A 103 14.46 12.91 -35.40
C PHE A 103 13.36 13.97 -35.42
N LEU A 104 12.33 13.81 -34.58
CA LEU A 104 11.19 14.74 -34.49
C LEU A 104 11.64 16.17 -34.09
N VAL A 105 12.61 16.28 -33.17
CA VAL A 105 13.20 17.59 -32.83
C VAL A 105 14.01 18.16 -33.98
N LYS A 106 14.85 17.35 -34.65
CA LYS A 106 15.67 17.81 -35.79
C LYS A 106 14.82 18.32 -36.95
N LYS A 107 13.64 17.74 -37.16
CA LYS A 107 12.66 18.17 -38.18
C LYS A 107 11.83 19.40 -37.77
N GLY A 108 11.94 19.85 -36.52
CA GLY A 108 11.15 20.96 -35.98
C GLY A 108 9.70 20.60 -35.64
N TYR A 109 9.33 19.31 -35.70
CA TYR A 109 7.98 18.86 -35.35
C TYR A 109 7.74 18.87 -33.84
N LEU A 110 8.80 18.77 -33.05
CA LEU A 110 8.74 18.77 -31.59
C LEU A 110 9.80 19.70 -31.02
N SER A 111 9.45 20.54 -30.03
CA SER A 111 10.46 21.35 -29.33
C SER A 111 11.31 20.50 -28.38
N ASP A 112 12.50 20.99 -28.00
CA ASP A 112 13.31 20.30 -26.99
C ASP A 112 12.63 20.26 -25.61
N MET A 113 11.84 21.29 -25.29
CA MET A 113 11.03 21.35 -24.07
C MET A 113 9.93 20.29 -24.07
N ASP A 114 9.20 20.15 -25.19
CA ASP A 114 8.16 19.13 -25.32
C ASP A 114 8.76 17.73 -25.29
N ARG A 115 9.92 17.53 -25.92
CA ARG A 115 10.67 16.26 -25.83
C ARG A 115 11.01 15.93 -24.37
N LYS A 116 11.59 16.87 -23.60
CA LYS A 116 11.93 16.65 -22.19
C LYS A 116 10.69 16.33 -21.36
N LYS A 117 9.58 17.05 -21.60
CA LYS A 117 8.29 16.80 -20.94
C LYS A 117 7.76 15.40 -21.21
N LEU A 118 7.76 14.95 -22.47
CA LEU A 118 7.30 13.62 -22.85
C LEU A 118 8.17 12.52 -22.24
N VAL A 119 9.50 12.70 -22.25
CA VAL A 119 10.43 11.76 -21.58
C VAL A 119 10.15 11.69 -20.09
N TYR A 120 9.96 12.84 -19.44
CA TYR A 120 9.66 12.90 -18.01
C TYR A 120 8.35 12.20 -17.66
N GLU A 121 7.31 12.34 -18.47
CA GLU A 121 6.04 11.65 -18.29
C GLU A 121 6.13 10.13 -18.51
N GLN A 122 7.04 9.69 -19.37
CA GLN A 122 7.26 8.26 -19.65
C GLN A 122 7.95 7.55 -18.50
N LEU A 123 8.75 8.28 -17.71
CA LEU A 123 9.35 7.77 -16.48
C LEU A 123 8.34 7.30 -15.45
N ASP A 124 7.09 7.79 -15.49
CA ASP A 124 6.05 7.39 -14.54
C ASP A 124 5.09 6.32 -15.06
N THR A 125 5.38 5.72 -16.22
CA THR A 125 4.47 4.75 -16.83
C THR A 125 4.70 3.34 -16.30
N LEU A 126 3.62 2.61 -16.02
CA LEU A 126 3.69 1.16 -15.76
C LEU A 126 4.33 0.41 -16.92
N PHE A 127 4.19 0.93 -18.14
CA PHE A 127 4.81 0.37 -19.34
C PHE A 127 6.33 0.35 -19.24
N LEU A 128 6.97 1.43 -18.76
CA LEU A 128 8.41 1.47 -18.54
C LEU A 128 8.87 0.37 -17.57
N VAL A 129 8.16 0.20 -16.45
CA VAL A 129 8.56 -0.79 -15.43
C VAL A 129 8.35 -2.22 -15.94
N LYS A 130 7.25 -2.48 -16.66
CA LYS A 130 7.03 -3.78 -17.33
C LYS A 130 8.11 -4.07 -18.37
N LEU A 131 8.57 -3.06 -19.09
CA LEU A 131 9.65 -3.21 -20.05
C LEU A 131 10.99 -3.52 -19.34
N ALA A 132 11.25 -2.89 -18.20
CA ALA A 132 12.42 -3.21 -17.38
C ALA A 132 12.43 -4.69 -16.93
N VAL A 133 11.27 -5.24 -16.53
CA VAL A 133 11.11 -6.66 -16.21
C VAL A 133 11.34 -7.53 -17.45
N LYS A 134 10.71 -7.19 -18.58
CA LYS A 134 10.85 -7.93 -19.86
C LYS A 134 12.30 -8.04 -20.31
N HIS A 135 13.09 -6.98 -20.12
CA HIS A 135 14.51 -6.94 -20.46
C HIS A 135 15.43 -7.48 -19.33
N ARG A 136 14.87 -8.10 -18.29
CA ARG A 136 15.59 -8.68 -17.14
C ARG A 136 16.49 -7.67 -16.42
N LEU A 137 16.14 -6.38 -16.46
CA LEU A 137 16.86 -5.34 -15.72
C LEU A 137 16.44 -5.32 -14.25
N ILE A 138 15.20 -5.73 -13.97
CA ILE A 138 14.63 -5.86 -12.63
C ILE A 138 13.79 -7.13 -12.54
N GLN A 139 13.54 -7.60 -11.33
CA GLN A 139 12.67 -8.75 -11.06
C GLN A 139 11.21 -8.33 -10.85
N GLU A 140 10.28 -9.28 -10.87
CA GLU A 140 8.86 -9.00 -10.57
C GLU A 140 8.66 -8.47 -9.14
N GLY A 141 9.43 -8.97 -8.17
CA GLY A 141 9.42 -8.44 -6.81
C GLY A 141 9.87 -6.97 -6.73
N ASP A 142 10.73 -6.51 -7.65
CA ASP A 142 11.13 -5.11 -7.71
C ASP A 142 9.99 -4.23 -8.23
N LEU A 143 9.26 -4.69 -9.26
CA LEU A 143 8.06 -4.01 -9.75
C LEU A 143 7.04 -3.84 -8.61
N GLU A 144 6.76 -4.89 -7.85
CA GLU A 144 5.87 -4.80 -6.69
C GLU A 144 6.39 -3.78 -5.66
N SER A 145 7.68 -3.80 -5.36
CA SER A 145 8.27 -2.89 -4.37
C SER A 145 8.14 -1.42 -4.79
N VAL A 146 8.32 -1.12 -6.07
CA VAL A 146 8.20 0.23 -6.63
C VAL A 146 6.75 0.71 -6.59
N LEU A 147 5.79 -0.18 -6.92
CA LEU A 147 4.36 0.15 -6.84
C LEU A 147 3.90 0.36 -5.39
N LYS A 148 4.36 -0.49 -4.47
CA LYS A 148 4.12 -0.33 -3.03
C LYS A 148 4.61 1.04 -2.54
N LEU A 149 5.82 1.44 -2.96
CA LEU A 149 6.38 2.75 -2.61
C LEU A 149 5.67 3.92 -3.32
N LYS A 150 5.26 3.77 -4.58
CA LYS A 150 4.47 4.77 -5.32
C LYS A 150 3.13 5.05 -4.62
N HIS A 151 2.54 4.02 -4.02
CA HIS A 151 1.30 4.09 -3.26
C HIS A 151 1.54 4.07 -1.74
N TYR A 152 2.69 4.56 -1.29
CA TYR A 152 3.03 4.56 0.14
C TYR A 152 2.04 5.39 0.95
N LYS A 153 1.47 4.78 1.98
CA LYS A 153 0.48 5.41 2.87
C LYS A 153 0.62 5.00 4.35
N LYS A 154 1.77 4.43 4.76
CA LYS A 154 1.93 3.96 6.14
C LYS A 154 2.02 5.12 7.13
N SER A 155 1.43 4.93 8.32
CA SER A 155 1.56 5.86 9.44
C SER A 155 2.88 5.65 10.18
N THR A 156 3.29 6.60 11.02
CA THR A 156 4.47 6.42 11.88
C THR A 156 4.29 5.24 12.84
N CYS A 157 3.09 5.09 13.42
CA CYS A 157 2.73 3.98 14.30
C CYS A 157 2.85 2.62 13.60
N GLU A 158 2.45 2.54 12.33
CA GLU A 158 2.59 1.32 11.52
C GLU A 158 4.06 0.95 11.31
N ILE A 159 4.92 1.93 11.04
CA ILE A 159 6.37 1.70 10.90
C ILE A 159 6.97 1.20 12.22
N LEU A 160 6.65 1.86 13.34
CA LEU A 160 7.13 1.45 14.67
C LEU A 160 6.70 0.02 14.99
N TYR A 161 5.45 -0.33 14.66
CA TYR A 161 4.92 -1.68 14.86
C TYR A 161 5.66 -2.71 14.00
N GLU A 162 5.87 -2.43 12.71
CA GLU A 162 6.60 -3.33 11.80
C GLU A 162 8.08 -3.51 12.19
N GLN A 163 8.68 -2.49 12.81
CA GLN A 163 10.04 -2.55 13.35
C GLN A 163 10.11 -3.22 14.74
N ASN A 164 8.99 -3.73 15.28
CA ASN A 164 8.85 -4.28 16.64
C ASN A 164 9.27 -3.30 17.74
N ARG A 165 9.16 -1.99 17.50
CA ARG A 165 9.46 -0.93 18.47
C ARG A 165 8.27 -0.62 19.37
N VAL A 166 7.07 -0.99 18.96
CA VAL A 166 5.82 -0.84 19.74
C VAL A 166 4.92 -2.04 19.47
N THR A 167 4.17 -2.46 20.47
CA THR A 167 3.20 -3.55 20.38
C THR A 167 1.79 -3.04 20.11
N LEU A 168 0.87 -3.91 19.66
CA LEU A 168 -0.54 -3.55 19.51
C LEU A 168 -1.19 -3.19 20.84
N SER A 169 -0.77 -3.81 21.95
CA SER A 169 -1.30 -3.50 23.28
C SER A 169 -0.90 -2.09 23.73
N GLU A 170 0.35 -1.69 23.49
CA GLU A 170 0.83 -0.32 23.79
C GLU A 170 0.15 0.71 22.89
N LEU A 171 0.01 0.43 21.59
CA LEU A 171 -0.76 1.27 20.69
C LEU A 171 -2.22 1.37 21.17
N ASN A 172 -2.89 0.25 21.44
CA ASN A 172 -4.27 0.22 21.93
C ASN A 172 -4.44 1.09 23.18
N LEU A 173 -3.55 0.95 24.17
CA LEU A 173 -3.53 1.76 25.38
C LEU A 173 -3.38 3.25 25.06
N ALA A 174 -2.44 3.59 24.19
CA ALA A 174 -2.21 4.96 23.76
C ALA A 174 -3.44 5.56 23.05
N PHE A 175 -4.08 4.83 22.14
CA PHE A 175 -5.28 5.32 21.44
C PHE A 175 -6.50 5.44 22.36
N ARG A 176 -6.60 4.64 23.44
CA ARG A 176 -7.68 4.76 24.44
C ARG A 176 -7.66 6.09 25.19
N ARG A 177 -6.50 6.74 25.30
CA ARG A 177 -6.36 8.07 25.91
C ARG A 177 -7.15 9.15 25.17
N PHE A 178 -7.25 9.01 23.85
CA PHE A 178 -7.89 9.96 22.93
C PHE A 178 -9.32 9.57 22.59
N SER A 179 -9.59 8.26 22.47
CA SER A 179 -10.92 7.72 22.25
C SER A 179 -11.14 6.53 23.16
N ARG A 180 -11.86 6.73 24.27
CA ARG A 180 -12.20 5.65 25.23
C ARG A 180 -12.81 4.43 24.54
N ASP A 181 -13.66 4.65 23.53
CA ASP A 181 -14.34 3.61 22.76
C ASP A 181 -13.52 3.10 21.55
N LEU A 182 -12.28 3.57 21.37
CA LEU A 182 -11.42 3.25 20.22
C LEU A 182 -12.16 3.31 18.88
N LYS A 183 -12.85 4.42 18.60
CA LYS A 183 -13.60 4.56 17.35
C LYS A 183 -12.64 4.53 16.17
N LEU A 184 -12.92 3.67 15.19
CA LEU A 184 -12.10 3.51 13.97
C LEU A 184 -11.71 4.85 13.32
N GLY A 185 -12.68 5.77 13.18
CA GLY A 185 -12.42 7.10 12.61
C GLY A 185 -11.39 7.90 13.40
N GLN A 186 -11.42 7.85 14.73
CA GLN A 186 -10.46 8.54 15.60
C GLN A 186 -9.06 7.93 15.49
N ILE A 187 -8.96 6.60 15.42
CA ILE A 187 -7.69 5.91 15.19
C ILE A 187 -7.06 6.33 13.85
N LEU A 188 -7.86 6.48 12.80
CA LEU A 188 -7.38 6.92 11.49
C LEU A 188 -6.97 8.39 11.46
N LEU A 189 -7.70 9.27 12.17
CA LEU A 189 -7.35 10.69 12.32
C LEU A 189 -6.03 10.87 13.06
N GLN A 190 -5.88 10.20 14.21
CA GLN A 190 -4.68 10.26 15.05
C GLN A 190 -3.43 9.66 14.39
N GLN A 191 -3.60 8.90 13.31
CA GLN A 191 -2.50 8.42 12.47
C GLN A 191 -2.26 9.29 11.22
N ALA A 192 -2.99 10.41 11.10
CA ALA A 192 -3.00 11.29 9.93
C ALA A 192 -3.25 10.54 8.61
N LEU A 193 -4.11 9.52 8.63
CA LEU A 193 -4.49 8.74 7.44
C LEU A 193 -5.71 9.33 6.72
N ILE A 194 -6.53 10.08 7.45
CA ILE A 194 -7.68 10.84 6.95
C ILE A 194 -7.70 12.21 7.66
N HIS A 195 -8.44 13.17 7.11
CA HIS A 195 -8.72 14.45 7.76
C HIS A 195 -10.13 14.48 8.35
N GLU A 196 -10.41 15.45 9.22
CA GLU A 196 -11.73 15.61 9.84
C GLU A 196 -12.86 15.69 8.81
N ALA A 197 -12.65 16.49 7.76
CA ALA A 197 -13.62 16.62 6.66
C ALA A 197 -13.89 15.30 5.92
N ASP A 198 -12.90 14.39 5.84
CA ASP A 198 -13.08 13.07 5.24
C ASP A 198 -13.91 12.18 6.16
N LEU A 199 -13.64 12.21 7.47
CA LEU A 199 -14.39 11.45 8.46
C LEU A 199 -15.86 11.91 8.55
N GLU A 200 -16.11 13.22 8.57
CA GLU A 200 -17.46 13.78 8.59
C GLU A 200 -18.28 13.31 7.38
N LYS A 201 -17.70 13.39 6.18
CA LYS A 201 -18.33 12.88 4.96
C LYS A 201 -18.57 11.37 5.05
N ALA A 202 -17.63 10.61 5.59
CA ALA A 202 -17.77 9.17 5.78
C ALA A 202 -18.96 8.81 6.68
N LEU A 203 -19.11 9.54 7.79
CA LEU A 203 -20.19 9.34 8.76
C LEU A 203 -21.56 9.75 8.17
N ALA A 204 -21.61 10.82 7.37
CA ALA A 204 -22.82 11.22 6.65
C ALA A 204 -23.25 10.16 5.60
N LEU A 205 -22.29 9.57 4.88
CA LEU A 205 -22.58 8.45 3.98
C LEU A 205 -23.00 7.19 4.75
N GLN A 206 -22.43 6.97 5.94
CA GLN A 206 -22.75 5.83 6.79
C GLN A 206 -24.19 5.85 7.26
N SER A 207 -24.68 7.01 7.70
CA SER A 207 -26.05 7.18 8.15
C SER A 207 -27.06 6.97 7.01
N ALA A 208 -26.73 7.42 5.79
CA ALA A 208 -27.59 7.26 4.62
C ALA A 208 -27.61 5.84 4.04
N ALA A 209 -26.45 5.15 4.02
CA ALA A 209 -26.30 3.88 3.31
C ALA A 209 -26.37 2.63 4.22
N HIS A 210 -26.41 2.80 5.54
CA HIS A 210 -26.36 1.70 6.53
C HIS A 210 -25.19 0.71 6.33
N LYS A 211 -24.08 1.17 5.74
CA LYS A 211 -22.86 0.37 5.55
C LYS A 211 -21.91 0.53 6.76
N ALA A 212 -20.92 -0.35 6.88
CA ALA A 212 -19.84 -0.15 7.84
C ALA A 212 -18.93 1.01 7.41
N LEU A 213 -18.47 1.82 8.36
CA LEU A 213 -17.57 2.97 8.12
C LEU A 213 -16.34 2.55 7.29
N GLY A 214 -15.65 1.47 7.69
CA GLY A 214 -14.47 0.97 6.97
C GLY A 214 -14.73 0.67 5.49
N LYS A 215 -15.92 0.13 5.15
CA LYS A 215 -16.30 -0.14 3.76
C LYS A 215 -16.46 1.15 2.96
N ILE A 216 -17.06 2.17 3.54
CA ILE A 216 -17.22 3.49 2.92
C ILE A 216 -15.85 4.14 2.67
N LEU A 217 -14.94 4.07 3.65
CA LEU A 217 -13.59 4.63 3.53
C LEU A 217 -12.78 3.98 2.39
N LEU A 218 -12.94 2.66 2.20
CA LEU A 218 -12.31 1.91 1.10
C LEU A 218 -12.94 2.24 -0.26
N GLU A 219 -14.27 2.22 -0.37
CA GLU A 219 -15.00 2.52 -1.61
C GLU A 219 -14.65 3.93 -2.14
N ASN A 220 -14.47 4.90 -1.24
CA ASN A 220 -14.07 6.27 -1.58
C ASN A 220 -12.55 6.46 -1.71
N LYS A 221 -11.75 5.40 -1.54
CA LYS A 221 -10.27 5.42 -1.61
C LYS A 221 -9.59 6.38 -0.63
N TRP A 222 -10.27 6.76 0.45
CA TRP A 222 -9.70 7.61 1.50
C TRP A 222 -8.66 6.83 2.31
N VAL A 223 -8.87 5.53 2.52
CA VAL A 223 -7.87 4.63 3.11
C VAL A 223 -7.61 3.43 2.20
N ALA A 224 -6.42 2.86 2.29
CA ALA A 224 -6.08 1.57 1.68
C ALA A 224 -6.51 0.41 2.59
N LEU A 225 -6.57 -0.80 2.02
CA LEU A 225 -6.93 -2.02 2.75
C LEU A 225 -6.03 -2.23 3.97
N ASP A 226 -4.73 -2.21 3.77
CA ASP A 226 -3.73 -2.43 4.83
C ASP A 226 -3.84 -1.42 5.97
N GLN A 227 -4.07 -0.15 5.62
CA GLN A 227 -4.28 0.93 6.60
C GLN A 227 -5.54 0.70 7.44
N LEU A 228 -6.63 0.28 6.80
CA LEU A 228 -7.88 -0.03 7.50
C LEU A 228 -7.66 -1.19 8.47
N TYR A 229 -7.04 -2.28 8.01
CA TYR A 229 -6.80 -3.45 8.85
C TYR A 229 -5.80 -3.19 9.98
N PHE A 230 -4.80 -2.34 9.76
CA PHE A 230 -3.91 -1.88 10.84
C PHE A 230 -4.67 -1.01 11.87
N ALA A 231 -5.57 -0.14 11.43
CA ALA A 231 -6.41 0.60 12.38
C ALA A 231 -7.37 -0.31 13.15
N LEU A 232 -7.92 -1.34 12.50
CA LEU A 232 -8.74 -2.37 13.15
C LEU A 232 -7.91 -3.24 14.12
N SER A 233 -6.65 -3.54 13.80
CA SER A 233 -5.79 -4.32 14.68
C SER A 233 -5.52 -3.59 15.99
N ILE A 234 -5.30 -2.27 15.91
CA ILE A 234 -5.25 -1.39 17.08
C ILE A 234 -6.60 -1.40 17.80
N GLN A 235 -7.72 -1.17 17.10
CA GLN A 235 -9.05 -1.06 17.70
C GLN A 235 -9.42 -2.28 18.55
N TYR A 236 -9.14 -3.47 18.03
CA TYR A 236 -9.53 -4.75 18.64
C TYR A 236 -8.39 -5.46 19.36
N ASN A 237 -7.19 -4.85 19.41
CA ASN A 237 -5.98 -5.47 19.92
C ASN A 237 -5.74 -6.88 19.35
N THR A 238 -5.97 -7.05 18.04
CA THR A 238 -5.90 -8.33 17.33
C THR A 238 -4.99 -8.16 16.11
N PRO A 239 -3.87 -8.89 16.00
CA PRO A 239 -2.92 -8.68 14.91
C PRO A 239 -3.52 -8.94 13.53
N PHE A 240 -3.09 -8.17 12.54
CA PHE A 240 -3.48 -8.36 11.15
C PHE A 240 -2.46 -9.23 10.42
N GLN A 241 -2.93 -10.27 9.73
CA GLN A 241 -2.09 -11.15 8.94
C GLN A 241 -2.69 -11.32 7.55
N LYS A 242 -1.96 -10.85 6.52
CA LYS A 242 -2.32 -11.16 5.14
C LYS A 242 -2.20 -12.65 4.88
N LEU A 243 -3.29 -13.25 4.40
CA LEU A 243 -3.37 -14.67 4.04
C LEU A 243 -3.15 -14.92 2.54
N ASP A 244 -2.76 -13.90 1.77
CA ASP A 244 -2.42 -14.06 0.35
C ASP A 244 -1.30 -15.10 0.19
N GLY A 245 -1.57 -16.17 -0.55
CA GLY A 245 -0.63 -17.28 -0.73
C GLY A 245 -0.50 -18.22 0.48
N TYR A 246 -1.39 -18.14 1.47
CA TYR A 246 -1.43 -19.10 2.57
C TYR A 246 -1.74 -20.51 2.06
N ILE A 247 -0.87 -21.47 2.39
CA ILE A 247 -1.00 -22.87 1.95
C ILE A 247 -1.22 -23.75 3.17
N TYR A 248 -2.27 -24.58 3.08
CA TYR A 248 -2.50 -25.66 4.04
C TYR A 248 -1.84 -26.96 3.57
N TYR A 249 -1.11 -27.61 4.47
CA TYR A 249 -0.65 -28.98 4.28
C TYR A 249 -1.79 -29.98 4.54
N GLU A 250 -1.81 -31.14 3.88
CA GLU A 250 -2.94 -32.09 3.98
C GLU A 250 -3.23 -32.54 5.41
N LYS A 251 -2.18 -32.85 6.20
CA LYS A 251 -2.33 -33.23 7.62
C LYS A 251 -3.03 -32.13 8.44
N GLN A 252 -2.60 -30.88 8.24
CA GLN A 252 -3.15 -29.70 8.91
C GLN A 252 -4.64 -29.50 8.54
N LYS A 253 -5.02 -29.74 7.27
CA LYS A 253 -6.43 -29.65 6.86
C LYS A 253 -7.32 -30.66 7.60
N ILE A 254 -6.81 -31.85 7.89
CA ILE A 254 -7.58 -32.90 8.61
C ILE A 254 -7.77 -32.48 10.07
N GLU A 255 -6.69 -32.06 10.73
CA GLU A 255 -6.71 -31.63 12.13
C GLU A 255 -7.60 -30.39 12.35
N LEU A 256 -7.51 -29.38 11.50
CA LEU A 256 -8.31 -28.16 11.67
C LEU A 256 -9.80 -28.41 11.40
N ARG A 257 -10.13 -29.30 10.46
CA ARG A 257 -11.52 -29.67 10.14
C ARG A 257 -12.19 -30.49 11.24
N SER A 258 -11.42 -31.24 12.04
CA SER A 258 -11.98 -31.98 13.18
C SER A 258 -12.34 -31.05 14.35
N ILE A 259 -11.67 -29.89 14.46
CA ILE A 259 -11.96 -28.88 15.48
C ILE A 259 -13.07 -27.94 15.02
N ILE A 260 -12.97 -27.41 13.79
CA ILE A 260 -13.93 -26.44 13.23
C ILE A 260 -14.45 -26.93 11.88
N GLY A 261 -15.71 -27.35 11.88
CA GLY A 261 -16.42 -27.72 10.66
C GLY A 261 -16.75 -26.51 9.78
N GLN A 262 -16.89 -26.75 8.47
CA GLN A 262 -17.14 -25.70 7.46
C GLN A 262 -18.36 -24.82 7.79
N ARG A 263 -19.47 -25.42 8.22
CA ARG A 263 -20.70 -24.66 8.53
C ARG A 263 -20.46 -23.62 9.64
N TYR A 264 -19.79 -24.04 10.71
CA TYR A 264 -19.44 -23.15 11.82
C TYR A 264 -18.46 -22.05 11.36
N ALA A 265 -17.43 -22.43 10.59
CA ALA A 265 -16.49 -21.48 10.01
C ALA A 265 -17.18 -20.40 9.16
N CYS A 266 -18.13 -20.78 8.30
CA CYS A 266 -18.91 -19.85 7.48
C CYS A 266 -19.84 -18.96 8.32
N GLU A 267 -20.56 -19.54 9.29
CA GLU A 267 -21.50 -18.83 10.15
C GLU A 267 -20.83 -17.74 10.99
N HIS A 268 -19.68 -18.07 11.59
CA HIS A 268 -18.90 -17.13 12.40
C HIS A 268 -17.87 -16.33 11.57
N GLN A 269 -17.79 -16.59 10.26
CA GLN A 269 -16.85 -15.96 9.33
C GLN A 269 -15.39 -16.01 9.81
N ILE A 270 -14.98 -17.21 10.23
CA ILE A 270 -13.64 -17.53 10.73
C ILE A 270 -12.97 -18.59 9.86
N LEU A 271 -11.65 -18.64 9.90
CA LEU A 271 -10.86 -19.65 9.24
C LEU A 271 -9.80 -20.21 10.20
N PRO A 272 -9.84 -21.50 10.57
CA PRO A 272 -8.76 -22.11 11.33
C PRO A 272 -7.48 -22.13 10.49
N LEU A 273 -6.42 -21.53 11.02
CA LEU A 273 -5.12 -21.43 10.35
C LEU A 273 -4.17 -22.50 10.86
N PHE A 274 -3.98 -22.60 12.17
CA PHE A 274 -2.92 -23.45 12.72
C PHE A 274 -3.32 -24.01 14.07
N TRP A 275 -2.88 -25.24 14.34
CA TRP A 275 -3.11 -25.95 15.58
C TRP A 275 -1.84 -26.69 15.98
N ASN A 276 -1.40 -26.53 17.24
CA ASN A 276 -0.21 -27.20 17.78
C ASN A 276 -0.49 -28.12 18.98
N GLY A 277 -1.77 -28.34 19.34
CA GLY A 277 -2.16 -29.16 20.48
C GLY A 277 -2.71 -28.36 21.67
N ASP A 278 -2.27 -27.11 21.85
CA ASP A 278 -2.73 -26.24 22.93
C ASP A 278 -3.25 -24.88 22.43
N ASN A 279 -2.74 -24.36 21.31
CA ASN A 279 -3.14 -23.07 20.74
C ASN A 279 -3.67 -23.20 19.30
N LEU A 280 -4.90 -22.71 19.10
CA LEU A 280 -5.60 -22.65 17.82
C LEU A 280 -5.57 -21.22 17.30
N THR A 281 -4.88 -21.01 16.17
CA THR A 281 -4.87 -19.73 15.48
C THR A 281 -6.05 -19.65 14.52
N LEU A 282 -6.87 -18.62 14.66
CA LEU A 282 -8.07 -18.36 13.87
C LEU A 282 -7.93 -17.04 13.12
N ALA A 283 -8.11 -17.05 11.80
CA ALA A 283 -8.37 -15.82 11.07
C ALA A 283 -9.84 -15.41 11.26
N VAL A 284 -10.10 -14.14 11.51
CA VAL A 284 -11.44 -13.62 11.73
C VAL A 284 -11.71 -12.43 10.82
N SER A 285 -12.77 -12.50 10.02
CA SER A 285 -13.11 -11.39 9.11
C SER A 285 -13.73 -10.18 9.82
N ASN A 286 -14.33 -10.39 10.99
CA ASN A 286 -14.93 -9.33 11.80
C ASN A 286 -14.59 -9.52 13.29
N PRO A 287 -13.59 -8.80 13.81
CA PRO A 287 -13.15 -8.95 15.20
C PRO A 287 -14.22 -8.56 16.23
N ALA A 288 -15.19 -7.71 15.87
CA ALA A 288 -16.30 -7.36 16.75
C ALA A 288 -17.14 -8.58 17.16
N ARG A 289 -17.10 -9.65 16.36
CA ARG A 289 -17.87 -10.88 16.56
C ARG A 289 -17.08 -11.98 17.26
N ILE A 290 -15.83 -11.75 17.68
CA ILE A 290 -15.03 -12.78 18.37
C ILE A 290 -15.76 -13.34 19.59
N TRP A 291 -16.50 -12.51 20.32
CA TRP A 291 -17.31 -12.91 21.47
C TRP A 291 -18.41 -13.94 21.14
N SER A 292 -18.85 -14.03 19.88
CA SER A 292 -19.85 -15.01 19.44
C SER A 292 -19.34 -16.45 19.43
N MET A 293 -18.03 -16.67 19.61
CA MET A 293 -17.39 -17.99 19.60
C MET A 293 -17.17 -18.60 21.00
N GLN A 294 -17.86 -18.09 22.04
CA GLN A 294 -17.72 -18.60 23.40
C GLN A 294 -18.08 -20.10 23.52
N ASP A 295 -19.00 -20.57 22.70
CA ASP A 295 -19.40 -21.97 22.61
C ASP A 295 -18.25 -22.88 22.11
N LEU A 296 -17.38 -22.38 21.22
CA LEU A 296 -16.19 -23.11 20.79
C LEU A 296 -15.20 -23.27 21.93
N LYS A 297 -15.03 -22.21 22.75
CA LYS A 297 -14.21 -22.27 23.96
C LYS A 297 -14.81 -23.22 25.00
N SER A 298 -16.14 -23.31 25.07
CA SER A 298 -16.82 -24.28 25.94
C SER A 298 -16.66 -25.73 25.47
N ARG A 299 -16.67 -25.99 24.15
CA ARG A 299 -16.45 -27.33 23.58
C ARG A 299 -15.00 -27.80 23.71
N HIS A 300 -14.07 -26.85 23.74
CA HIS A 300 -12.64 -27.09 23.79
C HIS A 300 -11.96 -26.25 24.89
N PRO A 301 -12.20 -26.55 26.17
CA PRO A 301 -11.74 -25.70 27.28
C PRO A 301 -10.21 -25.70 27.47
N SER A 302 -9.51 -26.74 27.01
CA SER A 302 -8.05 -26.82 27.02
C SER A 302 -7.40 -26.03 25.89
N ILE A 303 -8.17 -25.60 24.88
CA ILE A 303 -7.65 -24.91 23.70
C ILE A 303 -7.57 -23.42 23.96
N GLN A 304 -6.36 -22.88 23.93
CA GLN A 304 -6.14 -21.44 23.81
C GLN A 304 -6.44 -21.01 22.37
N MET A 305 -7.08 -19.86 22.20
CA MET A 305 -7.42 -19.34 20.89
C MET A 305 -6.71 -18.01 20.67
N THR A 306 -5.94 -17.96 19.59
CA THR A 306 -5.30 -16.74 19.11
C THR A 306 -6.02 -16.29 17.85
N CYS A 307 -6.48 -15.04 17.81
CA CYS A 307 -7.14 -14.50 16.62
C CYS A 307 -6.17 -13.63 15.82
N VAL A 308 -6.30 -13.68 14.49
CA VAL A 308 -5.67 -12.75 13.54
C VAL A 308 -6.74 -12.19 12.60
N LEU A 309 -6.59 -10.94 12.17
CA LEU A 309 -7.44 -10.29 11.17
C LEU A 309 -7.01 -10.63 9.75
#